data_AF-A0A9D0YM10-F1
#
_entry.id   AF-A0A9D0YM10-F1
#
_cell.length_a   1.000
_cell.length_b   1.000
_cell.length_c   1.000
_cell.angle_alpha   90.00
_cell.angle_beta   90.00
_cell.angle_gamma   90.00
#
_symmetry.space_group_name_H-M   'P 1'
#
loop_
_entity.id
_entity.type
_entity.pdbx_description
1 polymer ?
#
loop_
_entity_poly.entity_id
_entity_poly.type
_entity_poly.pdbx_seq_one_letter_code
_entity_poly.pdbx_strand_id
1 'polypeptide(L)'
;MVLIDIKLINKEIKIKIYDNAGGIPEEILSKVFEPYFTTKHQSQGTGIGLHMSSQIILKHFNGDLKATNETFRVEDKEYYGACFTINIAHN
;
A
#
# COMPACT_ATOMS: atom_id res chain seq x y z
N MET A 1 -9.52 -10.68 -3.62
CA MET A 1 -8.63 -11.42 -2.70
C MET A 1 -7.63 -10.43 -2.13
N VAL A 2 -7.26 -10.58 -0.87
CA VAL A 2 -6.19 -9.80 -0.26
C VAL A 2 -5.17 -10.78 0.32
N LEU A 3 -3.89 -10.57 0.03
CA LEU A 3 -2.78 -11.33 0.60
C LEU A 3 -1.94 -10.40 1.47
N ILE A 4 -1.56 -10.85 2.67
CA ILE A 4 -0.69 -10.09 3.57
C ILE A 4 0.54 -10.94 3.83
N ASP A 5 1.71 -10.42 3.49
CA ASP A 5 3.03 -11.02 3.76
C ASP A 5 3.77 -10.14 4.77
N ILE A 6 4.30 -10.75 5.83
CA ILE A 6 5.03 -10.05 6.90
C ILE A 6 6.38 -10.73 7.08
N LYS A 7 7.45 -9.95 6.97
CA LYS A 7 8.83 -10.43 7.10
C LYS A 7 9.65 -9.52 8.01
N LEU A 8 10.53 -10.12 8.80
CA LEU A 8 11.59 -9.41 9.51
C LEU A 8 12.87 -9.46 8.66
N ILE A 9 13.37 -8.31 8.23
CA ILE A 9 14.55 -8.18 7.37
C ILE A 9 15.47 -7.14 7.99
N ASN A 10 16.71 -7.49 8.35
CA ASN A 10 17.69 -6.54 8.91
C ASN A 10 17.18 -5.72 10.13
N LYS A 11 16.36 -6.33 11.00
CA LYS A 11 15.65 -5.64 12.11
C LYS A 11 14.61 -4.60 11.66
N GLU A 12 14.10 -4.72 10.45
CA GLU A 12 12.94 -3.97 9.98
C GLU A 12 11.79 -4.92 9.74
N ILE A 13 10.59 -4.51 10.16
CA ILE A 13 9.36 -5.23 9.85
C ILE A 13 8.88 -4.72 8.49
N LYS A 14 8.82 -5.61 7.50
CA LYS A 14 8.28 -5.35 6.17
C LYS A 14 6.95 -6.06 6.01
N ILE A 15 5.90 -5.27 5.82
CA ILE A 15 4.53 -5.74 5.58
C ILE A 15 4.18 -5.42 4.13
N LYS A 16 3.80 -6.41 3.35
CA LYS A 16 3.29 -6.23 1.98
C LYS A 16 1.83 -6.68 1.94
N ILE A 17 0.95 -5.78 1.49
CA ILE A 17 -0.48 -6.01 1.36
C ILE A 17 -0.81 -5.96 -0.13
N TYR A 18 -1.25 -7.09 -0.67
CA TYR A 18 -1.58 -7.27 -2.07
C TYR A 18 -3.09 -7.36 -2.28
N ASP A 19 -3.59 -6.74 -3.34
CA ASP A 19 -4.90 -7.04 -3.91
C ASP A 19 -4.76 -7.60 -5.33
N ASN A 20 -5.85 -8.15 -5.89
CA ASN A 20 -5.91 -8.61 -7.26
C ASN A 20 -6.88 -7.77 -8.12
N ALA A 21 -7.00 -6.46 -7.83
CA ALA A 21 -8.01 -5.58 -8.42
C ALA A 21 -7.55 -4.87 -9.71
N GLY A 22 -6.47 -5.32 -10.36
CA GLY A 22 -5.97 -4.74 -11.60
C GLY A 22 -5.01 -3.55 -11.43
N GLY A 23 -4.65 -3.22 -10.18
CA GLY A 23 -3.63 -2.23 -9.87
C GLY A 23 -4.10 -0.78 -9.99
N ILE A 24 -3.13 0.13 -9.94
CA ILE A 24 -3.32 1.58 -9.95
C ILE A 24 -2.69 2.14 -11.23
N PRO A 25 -3.42 2.92 -12.06
CA PRO A 25 -2.85 3.57 -13.23
C PRO A 25 -1.61 4.41 -12.89
N GLU A 26 -0.58 4.35 -13.74
CA GLU A 26 0.74 4.93 -13.47
C GLU A 26 0.68 6.45 -13.26
N GLU A 27 -0.22 7.12 -14.01
CA GLU A 27 -0.45 8.56 -13.95
C GLU A 27 -1.06 9.06 -12.63
N ILE A 28 -1.62 8.14 -11.82
CA ILE A 28 -2.16 8.46 -10.50
C ILE A 28 -1.44 7.76 -9.34
N LEU A 29 -0.52 6.84 -9.62
CA LEU A 29 0.19 6.07 -8.59
C LEU A 29 0.94 6.96 -7.60
N SER A 30 1.54 8.05 -8.06
CA SER A 30 2.22 9.02 -7.19
C SER A 30 1.26 9.88 -6.36
N LYS A 31 0.00 10.01 -6.80
CA LYS A 31 -1.02 10.87 -6.20
C LYS A 31 -1.83 10.18 -5.12
N VAL A 32 -1.80 8.85 -5.03
CA VAL A 32 -2.66 8.10 -4.09
C VAL A 32 -2.45 8.48 -2.62
N PHE A 33 -1.27 9.01 -2.28
CA PHE A 33 -0.94 9.49 -0.93
C PHE A 33 -1.22 10.98 -0.70
N GLU A 34 -1.65 11.72 -1.73
CA GLU A 34 -2.05 13.11 -1.61
C GLU A 34 -3.35 13.20 -0.78
N PRO A 35 -3.46 14.18 0.12
CA PRO A 35 -4.68 14.37 0.88
C PRO A 35 -5.84 14.67 -0.07
N TYR A 36 -6.99 14.04 0.18
CA TYR A 36 -8.23 14.20 -0.59
C TYR A 36 -8.20 13.61 -2.00
N PHE A 37 -7.12 12.95 -2.41
CA PHE A 37 -7.09 12.25 -3.69
C PHE A 37 -8.03 11.05 -3.69
N THR A 38 -8.92 10.98 -4.68
CA THR A 38 -9.85 9.87 -4.88
C THR A 38 -10.26 9.76 -6.34
N THR A 39 -10.43 8.53 -6.84
CA THR A 39 -11.03 8.25 -8.15
C THR A 39 -12.54 8.04 -8.07
N LYS A 40 -13.10 7.97 -6.85
CA LYS A 40 -14.54 7.88 -6.62
C LYS A 40 -15.19 9.25 -6.73
N HIS A 41 -16.48 9.29 -7.07
CA HIS A 41 -17.27 10.51 -6.95
C HIS A 41 -17.18 11.09 -5.52
N GLN A 42 -17.17 12.42 -5.39
CA GLN A 42 -16.95 13.13 -4.12
C GLN A 42 -17.90 12.70 -2.98
N SER A 43 -19.08 12.18 -3.30
CA SER A 43 -20.05 11.64 -2.32
C SER A 43 -19.72 10.25 -1.78
N GLN A 44 -18.67 9.58 -2.28
CA GLN A 44 -18.36 8.16 -2.05
C GLN A 44 -16.99 7.91 -1.40
N GLY A 45 -16.28 8.97 -1.00
CA GLY A 45 -15.02 8.86 -0.27
C GLY A 45 -14.28 10.18 -0.14
N THR A 46 -13.68 10.41 1.03
CA THR A 46 -12.96 11.66 1.33
C THR A 46 -11.53 11.69 0.78
N GLY A 47 -10.97 10.56 0.36
CA GLY A 47 -9.57 10.47 -0.09
C GLY A 47 -8.53 10.67 1.02
N ILE A 48 -8.92 10.52 2.29
CA ILE A 48 -8.05 10.82 3.44
C ILE A 48 -7.29 9.58 3.95
N GLY A 49 -7.84 8.38 3.77
CA GLY A 49 -7.34 7.17 4.44
C GLY A 49 -5.87 6.87 4.17
N LEU A 50 -5.47 6.82 2.90
CA LEU A 50 -4.10 6.45 2.54
C LEU A 50 -3.08 7.53 2.94
N HIS A 51 -3.48 8.80 2.87
CA HIS A 51 -2.71 9.91 3.40
C HIS A 51 -2.50 9.77 4.91
N MET A 52 -3.56 9.50 5.69
CA MET A 52 -3.43 9.32 7.14
C MET A 52 -2.53 8.13 7.48
N SER A 53 -2.69 6.99 6.79
CA SER A 53 -1.84 5.82 7.00
C SER A 53 -0.36 6.13 6.76
N SER A 54 -0.02 6.83 5.66
CA SER A 54 1.36 7.21 5.38
C SER A 54 1.91 8.17 6.43
N GLN A 55 1.12 9.15 6.88
CA GLN A 55 1.49 10.08 7.94
C GLN A 55 1.72 9.38 9.28
N ILE A 56 0.88 8.41 9.64
CA ILE A 56 1.02 7.64 10.88
C ILE A 56 2.31 6.83 10.86
N ILE A 57 2.55 6.10 9.77
CA ILE A 57 3.75 5.26 9.61
C ILE A 57 5.02 6.14 9.65
N LEU A 58 5.00 7.27 8.95
CA LEU A 58 6.12 8.20 8.94
C LEU A 58 6.39 8.82 10.31
N LYS A 59 5.36 9.35 10.98
CA LYS A 59 5.51 10.16 12.21
C LYS A 59 5.64 9.34 13.49
N HIS A 60 5.02 8.17 13.56
CA HIS A 60 4.94 7.38 14.81
C HIS A 60 5.76 6.09 14.76
N PHE A 61 6.03 5.56 13.57
CA PHE A 61 6.77 4.30 13.40
C PHE A 61 8.13 4.50 12.73
N ASN A 62 8.51 5.75 12.42
CA ASN A 62 9.75 6.10 11.74
C ASN A 62 10.01 5.23 10.50
N GLY A 63 8.93 4.99 9.75
CA GLY A 63 8.87 4.07 8.61
C GLY A 63 8.36 4.75 7.34
N ASP A 64 8.08 3.94 6.33
CA ASP A 64 7.48 4.41 5.07
C ASP A 64 6.35 3.49 4.58
N LEU A 65 5.42 4.09 3.84
CA LEU A 65 4.35 3.40 3.13
C LEU A 65 4.47 3.72 1.63
N LYS A 66 4.54 2.69 0.80
CA LYS A 66 4.67 2.79 -0.66
C LYS A 66 3.57 1.99 -1.36
N ALA A 67 3.20 2.42 -2.56
CA ALA A 67 2.31 1.70 -3.46
C ALA A 67 3.05 1.35 -4.75
N THR A 68 2.89 0.10 -5.20
CA THR A 68 3.40 -0.43 -6.47
C THR A 68 2.34 -1.31 -7.11
N ASN A 69 2.40 -1.54 -8.42
CA ASN A 69 1.67 -2.65 -9.03
C ASN A 69 2.61 -3.85 -9.09
N GLU A 70 2.15 -5.02 -8.64
CA GLU A 70 2.98 -6.21 -8.60
C GLU A 70 2.20 -7.43 -9.11
N THR A 71 2.94 -8.34 -9.74
CA THR A 71 2.49 -9.70 -9.98
C THR A 71 2.93 -10.56 -8.81
N PHE A 72 2.02 -11.36 -8.24
CA PHE A 72 2.29 -12.21 -7.08
C PHE A 72 1.61 -13.57 -7.22
N ARG A 73 2.11 -14.57 -6.49
CA ARG A 73 1.63 -15.94 -6.56
C ARG A 73 1.03 -16.40 -5.24
N VAL A 74 -0.09 -17.10 -5.34
CA VAL A 74 -0.71 -17.83 -4.23
C VAL A 74 -0.95 -19.25 -4.72
N GLU A 75 -0.32 -20.21 -4.05
CA GLU A 75 -0.22 -21.60 -4.53
C GLU A 75 0.36 -21.62 -5.97
N ASP A 76 -0.33 -22.26 -6.92
CA ASP A 76 0.07 -22.37 -8.31
C ASP A 76 -0.60 -21.32 -9.23
N LYS A 77 -1.25 -20.29 -8.65
CA LYS A 77 -1.94 -19.24 -9.40
C LYS A 77 -1.24 -17.90 -9.28
N GLU A 78 -1.19 -17.20 -10.41
CA GLU A 78 -0.62 -15.86 -10.53
C GLU A 78 -1.73 -14.80 -10.54
N TYR A 79 -1.48 -13.69 -9.84
CA TYR A 79 -2.39 -12.57 -9.67
C TYR A 79 -1.65 -11.27 -9.94
N TYR A 80 -2.40 -10.26 -10.36
CA TYR A 80 -1.90 -8.91 -10.59
C TYR A 80 -2.80 -7.88 -9.89
N GLY A 81 -2.19 -6.93 -9.20
CA GLY A 81 -2.90 -5.84 -8.56
C GLY A 81 -1.98 -4.89 -7.82
N ALA A 82 -2.55 -4.09 -6.91
CA ALA A 82 -1.77 -3.15 -6.13
C ALA A 82 -1.09 -3.85 -4.95
N CYS A 83 0.12 -3.40 -4.62
CA CYS A 83 0.88 -3.80 -3.47
C CYS A 83 1.22 -2.56 -2.63
N PHE A 84 0.74 -2.55 -1.39
CA PHE A 84 1.10 -1.55 -0.38
C PHE A 84 2.20 -2.13 0.50
N THR A 85 3.38 -1.50 0.49
CA THR A 85 4.53 -1.91 1.30
C THR A 85 4.70 -0.95 2.47
N ILE A 86 4.63 -1.47 3.69
CA ILE A 86 4.94 -0.77 4.93
C ILE A 86 6.29 -1.28 5.43
N ASN A 87 7.26 -0.39 5.64
CA ASN A 87 8.49 -0.71 6.35
C ASN A 87 8.50 0.03 7.68
N ILE A 88 8.80 -0.69 8.77
CA ILE A 88 8.90 -0.14 10.12
C ILE A 88 10.27 -0.51 10.67
N ALA A 89 11.04 0.48 11.12
CA ALA A 89 12.29 0.25 11.81
C ALA A 89 12.01 -0.32 13.21
N HIS A 90 12.63 -1.45 13.54
CA HIS A 90 12.61 -1.98 14.90
C HIS A 90 13.94 -1.63 15.57
N ASN A 91 13.96 -0.52 16.31
CA ASN A 91 15.09 -0.13 17.16
C ASN A 91 15.03 -0.85 18.51
#